data_AF-A0A371EB68-F1
#
_entry.id   AF-A0A371EB68-F1
#
_cell.length_a   1.000
_cell.length_b   1.000
_cell.length_c   1.000
_cell.angle_alpha   90.00
_cell.angle_beta   90.00
_cell.angle_gamma   90.00
#
_symmetry.space_group_name_H-M   'P 1'
#
loop_
_entity.id
_entity.type
_entity.pdbx_description
1 polymer ?
#
loop_
_entity_poly.entity_id
_entity_poly.type
_entity_poly.pdbx_seq_one_letter_code
_entity_poly.pdbx_strand_id
1 'polypeptide(L)'
;MASSLLSPSFTSFLSTKKDLSLSNFSSQRCLKAVPRRIRCAVAAPQRQPSTTGSVRTAMTMTEKIMARASEKAQLSPGDNVWVNVDILMTHDVCGPGSFGIFKREFGQNAKVWDREKVVIIPDHYIFTSDERANRNVDILRDFCHEQNIKYFYDIKDLSNFKANPDYKGVCHVALAQEGHCRPGEVLLGTDSHTCTAGAFGQFATGIGNTDAGFVLGTGKLLLKVILCFTKVYDVVVTILCFFLL
;
A
#
# COMPACT_ATOMS: atom_id res chain seq x y z
N MET A 1 -32.60 8.02 57.21
CA MET A 1 -33.61 9.03 57.63
C MET A 1 -33.42 10.21 56.68
N ALA A 2 -34.27 10.32 55.65
CA ALA A 2 -35.35 11.32 55.51
C ALA A 2 -34.80 12.76 55.33
N SER A 3 -35.17 13.60 54.36
CA SER A 3 -36.27 13.61 53.39
C SER A 3 -36.21 14.89 52.51
N SER A 4 -36.70 14.81 51.26
CA SER A 4 -37.48 15.78 50.44
C SER A 4 -36.95 17.22 50.18
N LEU A 5 -36.62 17.58 48.91
CA LEU A 5 -37.44 18.17 47.82
C LEU A 5 -37.62 19.70 47.87
N LEU A 6 -37.25 20.40 46.78
CA LEU A 6 -38.09 21.33 45.99
C LEU A 6 -37.25 22.18 45.00
N SER A 7 -37.69 22.23 43.74
CA SER A 7 -37.32 23.24 42.74
C SER A 7 -38.13 24.53 42.93
N PRO A 8 -37.74 25.65 42.29
CA PRO A 8 -38.59 26.14 41.21
C PRO A 8 -37.86 26.81 40.02
N SER A 9 -38.69 27.20 39.06
CA SER A 9 -38.49 27.54 37.66
C SER A 9 -38.27 29.05 37.36
N PHE A 10 -37.76 29.30 36.15
CA PHE A 10 -38.11 30.35 35.16
C PHE A 10 -37.62 31.83 35.28
N THR A 11 -36.78 32.19 34.29
CA THR A 11 -36.77 33.36 33.37
C THR A 11 -36.91 34.81 33.85
N SER A 12 -35.99 35.67 33.40
CA SER A 12 -36.23 37.00 32.77
C SER A 12 -34.87 37.57 32.27
N PHE A 13 -34.67 38.51 31.34
CA PHE A 13 -35.51 39.25 30.38
C PHE A 13 -34.54 40.03 29.43
N LEU A 14 -34.88 40.08 28.13
CA LEU A 14 -34.77 41.19 27.17
C LEU A 14 -33.65 42.27 27.27
N SER A 15 -32.95 42.51 26.14
CA SER A 15 -33.16 43.73 25.33
C SER A 15 -32.48 43.72 23.94
N THR A 16 -33.33 43.68 22.92
CA THR A 16 -33.34 44.28 21.56
C THR A 16 -32.11 44.75 20.76
N LYS A 17 -32.09 44.21 19.51
CA LYS A 17 -31.71 44.72 18.18
C LYS A 17 -31.65 46.26 17.93
N LYS A 18 -30.71 46.66 17.05
CA LYS A 18 -30.91 47.41 15.76
C LYS A 18 -29.56 47.55 15.02
N ASP A 19 -29.37 46.88 13.88
CA ASP A 19 -29.60 47.36 12.49
C ASP A 19 -28.49 48.32 12.00
N LEU A 20 -27.58 47.84 11.12
CA LEU A 20 -27.59 47.98 9.65
C LEU A 20 -26.91 49.27 9.15
N SER A 21 -25.82 49.12 8.38
CA SER A 21 -25.78 49.62 6.99
C SER A 21 -24.47 49.26 6.27
N LEU A 22 -24.62 48.62 5.12
CA LEU A 22 -23.64 48.56 4.03
C LEU A 22 -23.47 49.95 3.40
N SER A 23 -22.23 50.35 3.09
CA SER A 23 -21.95 51.10 1.86
C SER A 23 -20.48 50.95 1.44
N ASN A 24 -20.33 50.76 0.13
CA ASN A 24 -19.11 50.49 -0.61
C ASN A 24 -18.43 51.80 -1.06
N PHE A 25 -17.17 51.67 -1.49
CA PHE A 25 -16.39 52.55 -2.38
C PHE A 25 -15.72 53.81 -1.78
N SER A 26 -14.38 53.81 -1.74
CA SER A 26 -13.54 54.59 -2.68
C SER A 26 -12.05 54.39 -2.41
N SER A 27 -11.28 54.23 -3.48
CA SER A 27 -9.85 53.93 -3.48
C SER A 27 -9.00 55.13 -3.05
N GLN A 28 -8.05 54.93 -2.14
CA GLN A 28 -6.86 55.76 -2.05
C GLN A 28 -5.60 54.89 -2.14
N ARG A 29 -4.88 55.04 -3.25
CA ARG A 29 -3.59 54.41 -3.53
C ARG A 29 -2.54 54.96 -2.57
N CYS A 30 -2.02 54.10 -1.69
CA CYS A 30 -0.75 54.34 -1.02
C CYS A 30 0.35 53.60 -1.79
N LEU A 31 1.16 54.35 -2.55
CA LEU A 31 2.34 53.85 -3.24
C LEU A 31 3.41 53.47 -2.21
N LYS A 32 3.52 52.19 -1.87
CA LYS A 32 4.71 51.63 -1.21
C LYS A 32 5.54 50.89 -2.25
N ALA A 33 6.74 51.40 -2.48
CA ALA A 33 7.74 50.78 -3.34
C ALA A 33 8.12 49.40 -2.79
N VAL A 34 7.79 48.35 -3.54
CA VAL A 34 8.22 46.98 -3.27
C VAL A 34 9.63 46.82 -3.85
N PRO A 35 10.65 46.39 -3.08
CA PRO A 35 11.98 46.19 -3.62
C PRO A 35 11.95 45.05 -4.65
N ARG A 36 12.69 45.24 -5.74
CA ARG A 36 12.78 44.30 -6.87
C ARG A 36 13.08 42.90 -6.35
N ARG A 37 12.15 41.97 -6.59
CA ARG A 37 12.33 40.53 -6.36
C ARG A 37 13.55 40.09 -7.18
N ILE A 38 14.63 39.75 -6.50
CA ILE A 38 15.77 39.06 -7.10
C ILE A 38 15.21 37.76 -7.69
N ARG A 39 15.09 37.70 -9.02
CA ARG A 39 14.84 36.44 -9.71
C ARG A 39 16.13 35.65 -9.64
N CYS A 40 16.22 34.72 -8.68
CA CYS A 40 17.19 33.65 -8.78
C CYS A 40 16.70 32.71 -9.88
N ALA A 41 17.02 33.04 -11.13
CA ALA A 41 16.89 32.12 -12.25
C ALA A 41 18.05 31.13 -12.14
N VAL A 42 17.94 30.17 -11.21
CA VAL A 42 18.80 28.99 -11.28
C VAL A 42 18.17 28.12 -12.34
N ALA A 43 18.63 28.27 -13.59
CA ALA A 43 18.37 27.27 -14.60
C ALA A 43 18.91 25.95 -14.04
N ALA A 44 18.03 24.99 -13.78
CA ALA A 44 18.46 23.63 -13.45
C ALA A 44 19.39 23.17 -14.58
N PRO A 45 20.61 22.70 -14.30
CA PRO A 45 21.47 22.19 -15.35
C PRO A 45 20.71 21.04 -16.01
N GLN A 46 20.44 21.16 -17.31
CA GLN A 46 19.96 20.04 -18.11
C GLN A 46 21.04 18.96 -18.03
N ARG A 47 20.83 17.96 -17.17
CA ARG A 47 21.67 16.77 -17.12
C ARG A 47 21.54 16.11 -18.49
N GLN A 48 22.61 16.17 -19.27
CA GLN A 48 22.78 15.28 -20.41
C GLN A 48 22.67 13.86 -19.88
N PRO A 49 21.78 13.01 -20.41
CA PRO A 49 21.68 11.63 -19.96
C PRO A 49 23.05 10.99 -20.15
N SER A 50 23.65 10.55 -19.03
CA SER A 50 24.88 9.76 -19.07
C SER A 50 24.56 8.48 -19.84
N THR A 51 25.08 8.35 -21.04
CA THR A 51 24.93 7.16 -21.88
C THR A 51 25.73 6.01 -21.27
N THR A 52 25.12 5.34 -20.29
CA THR A 52 25.59 4.04 -19.80
C THR A 52 25.30 2.98 -20.85
N GLY A 53 26.22 2.83 -21.80
CA GLY A 53 26.22 1.74 -22.78
C GLY A 53 25.07 1.79 -23.80
N SER A 54 25.31 1.21 -24.97
CA SER A 54 24.27 0.98 -25.97
C SER A 54 23.27 -0.05 -25.43
N VAL A 55 22.21 0.42 -24.78
CA VAL A 55 21.04 -0.44 -24.54
C VAL A 55 20.44 -0.67 -25.92
N ARG A 56 20.65 -1.88 -26.47
CA ARG A 56 20.27 -2.23 -27.85
C ARG A 56 18.76 -2.06 -28.13
N THR A 57 17.93 -1.94 -27.10
CA THR A 57 16.54 -1.49 -27.21
C THR A 57 16.07 -0.86 -25.89
N ALA A 58 15.42 0.31 -25.95
CA ALA A 58 14.89 0.97 -24.76
C ALA A 58 13.77 0.13 -24.11
N MET A 59 13.81 -0.01 -22.78
CA MET A 59 12.77 -0.66 -21.98
C MET A 59 12.29 0.30 -20.89
N THR A 60 10.99 0.25 -20.60
CA THR A 60 10.35 0.89 -19.45
C THR A 60 10.85 0.28 -18.12
N MET A 61 10.56 0.95 -17.00
CA MET A 61 10.94 0.42 -15.68
C MET A 61 10.29 -0.94 -15.41
N THR A 62 9.00 -1.08 -15.71
CA THR A 62 8.26 -2.34 -15.59
C THR A 62 8.88 -3.44 -16.43
N GLU A 63 9.18 -3.18 -17.71
CA GLU A 63 9.84 -4.15 -18.59
C GLU A 63 11.20 -4.57 -18.04
N LYS A 64 12.01 -3.64 -17.53
CA LYS A 64 13.32 -3.96 -16.91
C LYS A 64 13.18 -4.84 -15.67
N ILE A 65 12.22 -4.54 -14.80
CA ILE A 65 11.96 -5.31 -13.57
C ILE A 65 11.49 -6.72 -13.93
N MET A 66 10.50 -6.84 -14.83
CA MET A 66 9.99 -8.13 -15.28
C MET A 66 11.04 -8.92 -16.06
N ALA A 67 11.90 -8.27 -16.86
CA ALA A 67 12.99 -8.91 -17.60
C ALA A 67 14.00 -9.52 -16.61
N ARG A 68 14.41 -8.76 -15.58
CA ARG A 68 15.24 -9.28 -14.48
C ARG A 68 14.59 -10.47 -13.81
N ALA A 69 13.33 -10.34 -13.41
CA ALA A 69 12.64 -11.36 -12.63
C ALA A 69 12.26 -12.61 -13.44
N SER A 70 12.24 -12.52 -14.77
CA SER A 70 12.04 -13.66 -15.69
C SER A 70 13.33 -14.18 -16.33
N GLU A 71 14.49 -13.67 -15.91
CA GLU A 71 15.82 -14.03 -16.45
C GLU A 71 15.94 -13.83 -17.97
N LYS A 72 15.26 -12.80 -18.50
CA LYS A 72 15.29 -12.42 -19.91
C LYS A 72 16.07 -11.14 -20.13
N ALA A 73 16.74 -11.02 -21.27
CA ALA A 73 17.50 -9.82 -21.62
C ALA A 73 16.60 -8.64 -22.04
N GLN A 74 15.42 -8.94 -22.59
CA GLN A 74 14.47 -7.97 -23.11
C GLN A 74 13.05 -8.54 -23.07
N LEU A 75 12.08 -7.65 -22.90
CA LEU A 75 10.65 -7.93 -22.98
C LEU A 75 9.93 -6.88 -23.81
N SER A 76 8.79 -7.25 -24.38
CA SER A 76 7.85 -6.33 -25.01
C SER A 76 6.46 -6.46 -24.38
N PRO A 77 5.65 -5.39 -24.35
CA PRO A 77 4.25 -5.48 -23.94
C PRO A 77 3.51 -6.55 -24.74
N GLY A 78 2.76 -7.40 -24.03
CA GLY A 78 2.05 -8.55 -24.62
C GLY A 78 2.70 -9.91 -24.36
N ASP A 79 4.00 -9.95 -24.03
CA ASP A 79 4.70 -11.19 -23.72
C ASP A 79 4.14 -11.86 -22.45
N ASN A 80 3.97 -13.18 -22.47
CA ASN A 80 3.69 -13.97 -21.26
C ASN A 80 4.99 -14.56 -20.72
N VAL A 81 5.30 -14.30 -19.46
CA VAL A 81 6.58 -14.68 -18.84
C VAL A 81 6.40 -15.24 -17.45
N TRP A 82 7.16 -16.29 -17.15
CA TRP A 82 7.29 -16.79 -15.78
C TRP A 82 8.18 -15.84 -15.01
N VAL A 83 7.65 -15.29 -13.93
CA VAL A 83 8.33 -14.30 -13.09
C VAL A 83 8.68 -14.94 -11.75
N ASN A 84 9.95 -14.87 -11.35
CA ASN A 84 10.39 -15.20 -10.00
C ASN A 84 9.90 -14.11 -9.05
N VAL A 85 9.10 -14.47 -8.05
CA VAL A 85 8.50 -13.54 -7.10
C VAL A 85 9.51 -13.23 -5.99
N ASP A 86 9.72 -11.95 -5.70
CA ASP A 86 10.61 -11.52 -4.63
C ASP A 86 9.89 -11.50 -3.28
N ILE A 87 8.64 -11.02 -3.25
CA ILE A 87 7.77 -11.00 -2.05
C ILE A 87 6.33 -11.39 -2.43
N LEU A 88 5.72 -12.29 -1.65
CA LEU A 88 4.27 -12.50 -1.62
C LEU A 88 3.72 -11.97 -0.29
N MET A 89 2.79 -11.03 -0.37
CA MET A 89 2.03 -10.56 0.78
C MET A 89 0.63 -11.18 0.81
N THR A 90 0.19 -11.60 2.00
CA THR A 90 -1.22 -11.90 2.24
C THR A 90 -1.65 -11.41 3.63
N HIS A 91 -2.95 -11.47 3.88
CA HIS A 91 -3.59 -10.94 5.07
C HIS A 91 -4.76 -11.84 5.47
N ASP A 92 -5.42 -11.52 6.57
CA ASP A 92 -6.44 -12.32 7.23
C ASP A 92 -7.71 -12.57 6.41
N VAL A 93 -8.01 -11.78 5.37
CA VAL A 93 -9.17 -12.05 4.49
C VAL A 93 -8.86 -13.16 3.49
N CYS A 94 -7.70 -13.06 2.82
CA CYS A 94 -7.37 -13.87 1.65
C CYS A 94 -6.38 -15.02 1.95
N GLY A 95 -5.63 -14.90 3.04
CA GLY A 95 -4.66 -15.89 3.51
C GLY A 95 -5.26 -17.28 3.67
N PRO A 96 -6.35 -17.47 4.43
CA PRO A 96 -6.94 -18.78 4.65
C PRO A 96 -7.33 -19.49 3.35
N GLY A 97 -7.89 -18.76 2.38
CA GLY A 97 -8.23 -19.30 1.07
C GLY A 97 -6.98 -19.70 0.27
N SER A 98 -5.94 -18.88 0.30
CA SER A 98 -4.66 -19.14 -0.37
C SER A 98 -3.94 -20.36 0.23
N PHE A 99 -3.94 -20.50 1.56
CA PHE A 99 -3.35 -21.64 2.26
C PHE A 99 -4.10 -22.94 1.96
N GLY A 100 -5.44 -22.90 1.94
CA GLY A 100 -6.26 -24.05 1.57
C GLY A 100 -5.97 -24.55 0.16
N ILE A 101 -5.84 -23.64 -0.81
CA ILE A 101 -5.47 -23.98 -2.19
C ILE A 101 -4.04 -24.55 -2.23
N PHE A 102 -3.08 -23.89 -1.60
CA PHE A 102 -1.69 -24.38 -1.51
C PHE A 102 -1.62 -25.81 -0.99
N LYS A 103 -2.28 -26.10 0.14
CA LYS A 103 -2.31 -27.45 0.73
C LYS A 103 -3.03 -28.47 -0.15
N ARG A 104 -4.09 -28.07 -0.86
CA ARG A 104 -4.83 -28.94 -1.78
C ARG A 104 -3.98 -29.34 -3.00
N GLU A 105 -3.30 -28.37 -3.62
CA GLU A 105 -2.56 -28.62 -4.87
C GLU A 105 -1.15 -29.19 -4.64
N PHE A 106 -0.47 -28.79 -3.56
CA PHE A 106 0.91 -29.21 -3.27
C PHE A 106 1.00 -30.29 -2.17
N GLY A 107 -0.11 -30.57 -1.47
CA GLY A 107 -0.20 -31.57 -0.41
C GLY A 107 -0.10 -31.01 1.01
N GLN A 108 -0.62 -31.77 1.98
CA GLN A 108 -0.76 -31.28 3.36
C GLN A 108 0.59 -31.01 4.06
N ASN A 109 1.63 -31.76 3.69
CA ASN A 109 2.97 -31.61 4.25
C ASN A 109 3.87 -30.68 3.42
N ALA A 110 3.32 -30.01 2.40
CA ALA A 110 4.08 -29.10 1.55
C ALA A 110 4.67 -27.95 2.36
N LYS A 111 5.87 -27.52 1.94
CA LYS A 111 6.54 -26.34 2.48
C LYS A 111 6.49 -25.20 1.49
N VAL A 112 6.28 -23.99 1.99
CA VAL A 112 6.33 -22.78 1.16
C VAL A 112 7.69 -22.66 0.48
N TRP A 113 7.71 -22.08 -0.73
CA TRP A 113 8.92 -22.02 -1.54
C TRP A 113 10.09 -21.30 -0.82
N ASP A 114 9.77 -20.25 -0.07
CA ASP A 114 10.72 -19.47 0.71
C ASP A 114 10.00 -18.78 1.87
N ARG A 115 10.28 -19.23 3.10
CA ARG A 115 9.67 -18.71 4.34
C ARG A 115 10.09 -17.27 4.67
N GLU A 116 11.12 -16.74 4.01
CA GLU A 116 11.57 -15.35 4.14
C GLU A 116 11.03 -14.44 3.03
N LYS A 117 10.30 -14.98 2.05
CA LYS A 117 9.67 -14.17 0.99
C LYS A 117 8.15 -14.10 1.10
N VAL A 118 7.59 -14.75 2.10
CA VAL A 118 6.17 -14.69 2.44
C VAL A 118 5.99 -13.74 3.61
N VAL A 119 5.18 -12.71 3.41
CA VAL A 119 4.85 -11.69 4.41
C VAL A 119 3.37 -11.79 4.74
N ILE A 120 3.05 -11.97 6.02
CA ILE A 120 1.67 -12.14 6.49
C ILE A 120 1.36 -11.04 7.51
N ILE A 121 0.37 -10.21 7.20
CA ILE A 121 -0.02 -9.06 8.01
C ILE A 121 -1.54 -9.11 8.22
N PRO A 122 -2.04 -9.48 9.40
CA PRO A 122 -3.46 -9.39 9.72
C PRO A 122 -3.83 -7.94 10.09
N ASP A 123 -4.70 -7.31 9.31
CA ASP A 123 -5.11 -5.90 9.51
C ASP A 123 -6.61 -5.65 9.27
N HIS A 124 -7.35 -6.55 8.63
CA HIS A 124 -8.75 -6.30 8.25
C HIS A 124 -9.73 -6.65 9.39
N TYR A 125 -9.51 -7.76 10.07
CA TYR A 125 -10.41 -8.34 11.07
C TYR A 125 -9.85 -8.28 12.49
N ILE A 126 -8.63 -7.80 12.68
CA ILE A 126 -7.96 -7.94 13.98
C ILE A 126 -8.58 -7.13 15.15
N PHE A 127 -9.49 -6.20 14.82
CA PHE A 127 -10.25 -5.40 15.80
C PHE A 127 -11.75 -5.73 15.81
N THR A 128 -12.15 -6.83 15.16
CA THR A 128 -13.55 -7.24 15.13
C THR A 128 -13.94 -8.06 16.37
N SER A 129 -15.19 -7.92 16.79
CA SER A 129 -15.79 -8.82 17.79
C SER A 129 -16.42 -10.06 17.18
N ASP A 130 -16.42 -10.21 15.85
CA ASP A 130 -16.99 -11.37 15.16
C ASP A 130 -16.05 -12.58 15.24
N GLU A 131 -16.50 -13.63 15.92
CA GLU A 131 -15.79 -14.92 16.05
C GLU A 131 -15.41 -15.54 14.70
N ARG A 132 -16.25 -15.36 13.67
CA ARG A 132 -15.98 -15.93 12.33
C ARG A 132 -14.78 -15.26 11.68
N ALA A 133 -14.66 -13.95 11.88
CA ALA A 133 -13.56 -13.16 11.33
C ALA A 133 -12.27 -13.38 12.15
N ASN A 134 -12.38 -13.53 13.47
CA ASN A 134 -11.25 -13.89 14.33
C ASN A 134 -10.65 -15.27 14.00
N ARG A 135 -11.49 -16.24 13.60
CA ARG A 135 -11.02 -17.56 13.14
C ARG A 135 -10.00 -17.46 12.00
N ASN A 136 -10.14 -16.48 11.11
CA ASN A 136 -9.18 -16.33 10.02
C ASN A 136 -7.78 -15.97 10.54
N VAL A 137 -7.69 -15.13 11.57
CA VAL A 137 -6.42 -14.77 12.21
C VAL A 137 -5.79 -16.00 12.86
N ASP A 138 -6.59 -16.87 13.48
CA ASP A 138 -6.08 -18.13 14.04
C ASP A 138 -5.53 -19.07 12.96
N ILE A 139 -6.20 -19.18 11.81
CA ILE A 139 -5.69 -19.95 10.65
C ILE A 139 -4.35 -19.38 10.17
N LEU A 140 -4.19 -18.05 10.18
CA LEU A 140 -2.91 -17.40 9.86
C LEU A 140 -1.82 -17.81 10.85
N ARG A 141 -2.11 -17.75 12.16
CA ARG A 141 -1.16 -18.15 13.22
C ARG A 141 -0.72 -19.60 13.02
N ASP A 142 -1.67 -20.51 12.87
CA ASP A 142 -1.40 -21.93 12.67
C ASP A 142 -0.50 -22.16 11.46
N PHE A 143 -0.84 -21.54 10.31
CA PHE A 143 -0.04 -21.66 9.09
C PHE A 143 1.37 -21.07 9.27
N CYS A 144 1.49 -19.89 9.87
CA CYS A 144 2.77 -19.24 10.13
C CYS A 144 3.67 -20.09 11.03
N HIS A 145 3.12 -20.68 12.08
CA HIS A 145 3.84 -21.59 12.97
C HIS A 145 4.26 -22.88 12.24
N GLU A 146 3.36 -23.51 11.50
CA GLU A 146 3.61 -24.76 10.78
C GLU A 146 4.67 -24.63 9.67
N GLN A 147 4.67 -23.48 8.99
CA GLN A 147 5.59 -23.17 7.90
C GLN A 147 6.85 -22.41 8.35
N ASN A 148 6.92 -22.03 9.64
CA ASN A 148 8.01 -21.25 10.22
C ASN A 148 8.28 -19.95 9.45
N ILE A 149 7.20 -19.23 9.13
CA ILE A 149 7.23 -17.96 8.39
C ILE A 149 7.94 -16.91 9.23
N LYS A 150 8.96 -16.27 8.65
CA LYS A 150 9.79 -15.29 9.35
C LYS A 150 9.06 -13.95 9.55
N TYR A 151 8.33 -13.51 8.54
CA TYR A 151 7.69 -12.19 8.49
C TYR A 151 6.19 -12.30 8.75
N PHE A 152 5.84 -12.70 9.97
CA PHE A 152 4.47 -12.70 10.45
C PHE A 152 4.27 -11.59 11.49
N TYR A 153 3.44 -10.60 11.15
CA TYR A 153 3.23 -9.38 11.93
C TYR A 153 1.93 -9.43 12.72
N ASP A 154 1.80 -10.44 13.57
CA ASP A 154 0.62 -10.64 14.42
C ASP A 154 0.54 -9.66 15.59
N ILE A 155 -0.68 -9.44 16.08
CA ILE A 155 -0.93 -8.75 17.34
C ILE A 155 -1.01 -9.79 18.46
N LYS A 156 -0.13 -9.66 19.46
CA LYS A 156 -0.09 -10.57 20.61
C LYS A 156 -0.93 -10.04 21.77
N ASP A 157 -0.86 -8.74 22.05
CA ASP A 157 -1.66 -8.11 23.09
C ASP A 157 -3.05 -7.74 22.57
N LEU A 158 -4.10 -8.46 22.93
CA LEU A 158 -5.48 -8.13 22.53
C LEU A 158 -6.22 -7.27 23.58
N SER A 159 -5.54 -6.83 24.63
CA SER A 159 -6.18 -6.16 25.78
C SER A 159 -6.56 -4.70 25.51
N ASN A 160 -5.83 -4.00 24.63
CA ASN A 160 -6.09 -2.61 24.30
C ASN A 160 -6.06 -2.35 22.78
N PHE A 161 -7.26 -2.29 22.20
CA PHE A 161 -7.45 -2.08 20.77
C PHE A 161 -7.10 -0.66 20.27
N LYS A 162 -6.94 0.34 21.16
CA LYS A 162 -6.73 1.74 20.76
C LYS A 162 -5.27 2.15 20.60
N ALA A 163 -4.35 1.49 21.28
CA ALA A 163 -2.93 1.79 21.25
C ALA A 163 -2.14 0.51 21.47
N ASN A 164 -2.06 -0.29 20.41
CA ASN A 164 -1.38 -1.57 20.45
C ASN A 164 0.05 -1.42 19.91
N PRO A 165 1.10 -1.71 20.71
CA PRO A 165 2.48 -1.58 20.24
C PRO A 165 2.88 -2.63 19.20
N ASP A 166 2.22 -3.78 19.18
CA ASP A 166 2.52 -4.87 18.24
C ASP A 166 1.85 -4.65 16.88
N TYR A 167 0.80 -3.82 16.83
CA TYR A 167 0.07 -3.57 15.59
C TYR A 167 0.92 -2.76 14.60
N LYS A 168 1.23 -3.38 13.46
CA LYS A 168 2.00 -2.74 12.38
C LYS A 168 1.19 -1.83 11.47
N GLY A 169 -0.13 -1.77 11.65
CA GLY A 169 -1.00 -0.97 10.80
C GLY A 169 -1.49 -1.70 9.56
N VAL A 170 -2.05 -0.93 8.63
CA VAL A 170 -2.55 -1.41 7.34
C VAL A 170 -1.42 -2.05 6.55
N CYS A 171 -1.68 -3.20 5.93
CA CYS A 171 -0.70 -4.06 5.27
C CYS A 171 0.29 -3.31 4.35
N HIS A 172 -0.18 -2.40 3.48
CA HIS A 172 0.70 -1.66 2.56
C HIS A 172 1.59 -0.62 3.24
N VAL A 173 1.18 -0.09 4.39
CA VAL A 173 2.00 0.81 5.20
C VAL A 173 3.05 0.00 5.96
N ALA A 174 2.63 -1.11 6.57
CA ALA A 174 3.51 -2.03 7.28
C ALA A 174 4.59 -2.62 6.34
N LEU A 175 4.23 -3.02 5.11
CA LEU A 175 5.19 -3.48 4.10
C LEU A 175 6.31 -2.46 3.85
N ALA A 176 5.96 -1.18 3.71
CA ALA A 176 6.93 -0.12 3.51
C ALA A 176 7.79 0.15 4.75
N GLN A 177 7.17 0.24 5.93
CA GLN A 177 7.85 0.53 7.19
C GLN A 177 8.82 -0.57 7.61
N GLU A 178 8.47 -1.82 7.34
CA GLU A 178 9.27 -3.00 7.70
C GLU A 178 10.29 -3.40 6.61
N GLY A 179 10.42 -2.59 5.53
CA GLY A 179 11.48 -2.75 4.53
C GLY A 179 11.23 -3.83 3.48
N HIS A 180 9.97 -4.21 3.25
CA HIS A 180 9.58 -5.16 2.19
C HIS A 180 9.42 -4.51 0.82
N CYS A 181 9.32 -3.17 0.78
CA CYS A 181 9.23 -2.42 -0.46
C CYS A 181 10.62 -2.01 -0.98
N ARG A 182 11.33 -2.92 -1.66
CA ARG A 182 12.69 -2.68 -2.18
C ARG A 182 12.68 -2.41 -3.68
N PRO A 183 13.33 -1.33 -4.18
CA PRO A 183 13.30 -0.97 -5.59
C PRO A 183 13.76 -2.10 -6.52
N GLY A 184 13.07 -2.24 -7.66
CA GLY A 184 13.41 -3.19 -8.70
C GLY A 184 12.91 -4.61 -8.48
N GLU A 185 12.22 -4.89 -7.36
CA GLU A 185 11.62 -6.20 -7.04
C GLU A 185 10.19 -6.37 -7.57
N VAL A 186 9.76 -7.64 -7.63
CA VAL A 186 8.39 -8.06 -7.90
C VAL A 186 7.69 -8.44 -6.60
N LEU A 187 6.68 -7.65 -6.24
CA LEU A 187 5.83 -7.88 -5.06
C LEU A 187 4.42 -8.24 -5.51
N LEU A 188 3.97 -9.44 -5.16
CA LEU A 188 2.58 -9.86 -5.40
C LEU A 188 1.83 -9.87 -4.07
N GLY A 189 0.55 -9.52 -4.10
CA GLY A 189 -0.25 -9.46 -2.88
C GLY A 189 -1.68 -9.92 -3.13
N THR A 190 -2.31 -10.53 -2.14
CA THR A 190 -3.73 -10.91 -2.23
C THR A 190 -4.70 -9.76 -1.96
N ASP A 191 -4.24 -8.52 -2.17
CA ASP A 191 -5.02 -7.28 -2.00
C ASP A 191 -4.94 -6.40 -3.26
N SER A 192 -6.03 -5.73 -3.59
CA SER A 192 -6.15 -4.88 -4.77
C SER A 192 -5.24 -3.64 -4.76
N HIS A 193 -4.87 -3.13 -3.57
CA HIS A 193 -4.03 -1.95 -3.41
C HIS A 193 -2.53 -2.27 -3.32
N THR A 194 -2.14 -3.51 -3.60
CA THR A 194 -0.73 -3.93 -3.67
C THR A 194 0.09 -3.05 -4.64
N CYS A 195 -0.56 -2.43 -5.63
CA CYS A 195 0.06 -1.44 -6.52
C CYS A 195 0.70 -0.23 -5.79
N THR A 196 0.34 0.02 -4.52
CA THR A 196 0.95 1.06 -3.66
C THR A 196 2.48 0.91 -3.57
N ALA A 197 2.98 -0.33 -3.55
CA ALA A 197 4.41 -0.61 -3.51
C ALA A 197 5.16 -0.12 -4.78
N GLY A 198 4.44 0.16 -5.87
CA GLY A 198 5.00 0.79 -7.07
C GLY A 198 5.63 2.17 -6.81
N ALA A 199 5.22 2.87 -5.75
CA ALA A 199 5.85 4.12 -5.31
C ALA A 199 7.33 3.96 -4.92
N PHE A 200 7.75 2.73 -4.58
CA PHE A 200 9.13 2.39 -4.24
C PHE A 200 9.93 1.87 -5.44
N GLY A 201 9.40 1.99 -6.67
CA GLY A 201 10.07 1.49 -7.88
C GLY A 201 10.02 -0.03 -8.02
N GLN A 202 9.01 -0.67 -7.43
CA GLN A 202 8.71 -2.10 -7.62
C GLN A 202 7.70 -2.31 -8.75
N PHE A 203 7.72 -3.50 -9.34
CA PHE A 203 6.54 -4.01 -10.02
C PHE A 203 5.66 -4.70 -8.97
N ALA A 204 4.48 -4.14 -8.71
CA ALA A 204 3.59 -4.66 -7.69
C ALA A 204 2.14 -4.72 -8.16
N THR A 205 1.48 -5.85 -7.93
CA THR A 205 0.09 -6.05 -8.34
C THR A 205 -0.65 -6.98 -7.39
N GLY A 206 -1.97 -6.72 -7.29
CA GLY A 206 -2.89 -7.64 -6.64
C GLY A 206 -3.08 -8.91 -7.47
N ILE A 207 -3.21 -10.06 -6.79
CA ILE A 207 -3.49 -11.37 -7.38
C ILE A 207 -4.59 -12.09 -6.58
N GLY A 208 -5.23 -13.08 -7.20
CA GLY A 208 -6.25 -13.89 -6.52
C GLY A 208 -5.67 -14.98 -5.62
N ASN A 209 -6.52 -15.61 -4.79
CA ASN A 209 -6.11 -16.69 -3.88
C ASN A 209 -5.52 -17.90 -4.61
N THR A 210 -6.00 -18.20 -5.82
CA THR A 210 -5.47 -19.31 -6.64
C THR A 210 -4.02 -19.05 -7.05
N ASP A 211 -3.75 -17.84 -7.53
CA ASP A 211 -2.39 -17.43 -7.93
C ASP A 211 -1.47 -17.39 -6.70
N ALA A 212 -1.95 -16.86 -5.57
CA ALA A 212 -1.18 -16.83 -4.34
C ALA A 212 -0.87 -18.24 -3.82
N GLY A 213 -1.83 -19.17 -3.87
CA GLY A 213 -1.60 -20.58 -3.56
C GLY A 213 -0.55 -21.22 -4.46
N PHE A 214 -0.54 -20.89 -5.75
CA PHE A 214 0.48 -21.33 -6.69
C PHE A 214 1.86 -20.73 -6.41
N VAL A 215 1.93 -19.43 -6.08
CA VAL A 215 3.17 -18.75 -5.70
C VAL A 215 3.72 -19.35 -4.40
N LEU A 216 2.87 -19.63 -3.40
CA LEU A 216 3.28 -20.29 -2.15
C LEU A 216 4.02 -21.60 -2.40
N GLY A 217 3.63 -22.38 -3.41
CA GLY A 217 4.31 -23.63 -3.75
C GLY A 217 5.53 -23.48 -4.67
N THR A 218 5.52 -22.52 -5.59
CA THR A 218 6.53 -22.46 -6.67
C THR A 218 7.48 -21.26 -6.61
N GLY A 219 7.10 -20.20 -5.91
CA GLY A 219 7.78 -18.91 -5.95
C GLY A 219 7.72 -18.20 -7.30
N LYS A 220 6.81 -18.64 -8.19
CA LYS A 220 6.69 -18.11 -9.55
C LYS A 220 5.24 -17.82 -9.90
N LEU A 221 5.03 -16.91 -10.84
CA LEU A 221 3.73 -16.70 -11.48
C LEU A 221 3.90 -16.38 -12.96
N LEU A 222 2.96 -16.85 -13.79
CA LEU A 222 2.92 -16.47 -15.20
C LEU A 222 2.23 -15.12 -15.32
N LEU A 223 2.94 -14.11 -15.78
CA LEU A 223 2.44 -12.75 -15.92
C LEU A 223 2.57 -12.27 -17.36
N LYS A 224 1.58 -11.50 -17.79
CA LYS A 224 1.63 -10.78 -19.07
C LYS A 224 2.28 -9.42 -18.86
N VAL A 225 3.27 -9.09 -19.68
CA VAL A 225 3.91 -7.78 -19.69
C VAL A 225 2.89 -6.75 -20.18
N ILE A 226 2.63 -5.74 -19.36
CA ILE A 226 1.62 -4.70 -19.64
C ILE A 226 2.24 -3.48 -20.34
N LEU A 227 1.42 -2.80 -21.13
CA LEU A 227 1.78 -1.51 -21.69
C LEU A 227 1.86 -0.45 -20.58
N CYS A 228 2.96 0.30 -20.52
CA CYS A 228 3.17 1.34 -19.52
C CYS A 228 2.82 2.73 -20.07
N PHE A 229 1.98 3.48 -19.36
CA PHE A 229 1.75 4.90 -19.62
C PHE A 229 2.64 5.75 -18.72
N THR A 230 3.46 6.61 -19.33
CA THR A 230 4.34 7.51 -18.57
C THR A 230 3.62 8.81 -18.27
N LYS A 231 3.51 9.17 -16.99
CA LYS A 231 3.11 10.50 -16.55
C LYS A 231 4.30 11.20 -15.91
N VAL A 232 4.63 12.39 -16.42
CA VAL A 232 5.70 13.23 -15.90
C VAL A 232 5.06 14.33 -15.07
N TYR A 233 5.38 14.39 -13.78
CA TYR A 233 4.97 15.47 -12.88
C TYR A 233 6.21 16.23 -12.41
N ASP A 234 6.05 17.51 -12.07
CA ASP A 234 7.15 18.39 -11.64
C ASP A 234 7.84 17.95 -10.33
N VAL A 235 7.27 16.98 -9.59
CA VAL A 235 7.80 16.58 -8.26
C VAL A 235 7.91 15.06 -8.04
N VAL A 236 7.20 14.20 -8.78
CA VAL A 236 7.26 12.73 -8.60
C VAL A 236 6.96 12.01 -9.91
N VAL A 237 7.84 11.11 -10.36
CA VAL A 237 7.49 10.14 -11.42
C VAL A 237 6.76 8.98 -10.77
N THR A 238 5.43 9.01 -10.76
CA THR A 238 4.61 7.86 -10.34
C THR A 238 4.14 7.10 -11.56
N ILE A 239 4.48 5.81 -11.65
CA ILE A 239 3.94 4.91 -12.67
C ILE A 239 2.57 4.41 -12.18
N LEU A 240 1.52 4.76 -12.92
CA LEU A 240 0.16 4.34 -12.63
C LEU A 240 -0.15 3.11 -13.49
N CYS A 241 -0.12 1.92 -12.88
CA CYS A 241 -0.68 0.72 -13.52
C CYS A 241 -2.19 0.69 -13.26
N PHE A 242 -3.00 1.00 -14.28
CA PHE A 242 -4.43 0.75 -14.26
C PHE A 242 -4.67 -0.72 -14.61
N PHE A 243 -5.17 -1.52 -13.66
CA PHE A 243 -5.79 -2.81 -13.95
C PHE A 243 -7.29 -2.60 -14.12
N LEU A 244 -7.79 -2.80 -15.34
CA LEU A 244 -9.15 -3.28 -15.56
C LEU A 244 -9.05 -4.80 -15.49
N LEU A 245 -9.57 -5.38 -14.38
CA LEU A 245 -9.87 -6.80 -14.28
C LEU A 245 -10.94 -7.18 -15.31
#